data_AF-A0A926TI74-F1
#
_entry.id   AF-A0A926TI74-F1
#
_cell.length_a   1.000
_cell.length_b   1.000
_cell.length_c   1.000
_cell.angle_alpha   90.00
_cell.angle_beta   90.00
_cell.angle_gamma   90.00
#
_symmetry.space_group_name_H-M   'P 1'
#
loop_
_entity.id
_entity.type
_entity.pdbx_description
1 polymer ?
#
loop_
_entity_poly.entity_id
_entity_poly.type
_entity_poly.pdbx_seq_one_letter_code
_entity_poly.pdbx_strand_id
1 'polypeptide(L)'
;MSSRKLKRIVALVLLCLALFATQVAAQEQPQAKKRCLTECKPRMGIVSAFGSEADILLAETTRKREYRINGNVFTTGELRGNRVVVVLTGVSIENATMITQLLIDHFNVHHLLLSGIAGGVDPDKKVGDVVIPERWAQPLEVYFNGDSNVPSPCGTPGDLTCLGLKLSTFTSTPNSD
;
A
#
# COMPACT_ATOMS: atom_id res chain seq x y z
N MET A 1 -44.12 -42.72 -19.27
CA MET A 1 -44.00 -41.49 -18.46
C MET A 1 -44.98 -40.45 -19.02
N SER A 2 -45.97 -39.99 -18.23
CA SER A 2 -47.10 -39.20 -18.75
C SER A 2 -46.68 -37.84 -19.34
N SER A 3 -47.27 -37.46 -20.48
CA SER A 3 -47.06 -36.17 -21.19
C SER A 3 -47.09 -34.94 -20.27
N ARG A 4 -47.88 -34.99 -19.19
CA ARG A 4 -47.97 -33.91 -18.19
C ARG A 4 -46.70 -33.77 -17.32
N LYS A 5 -46.00 -34.88 -17.02
CA LYS A 5 -44.74 -34.85 -16.25
C LYS A 5 -43.59 -34.29 -17.09
N LEU A 6 -43.52 -34.64 -18.38
CA LEU A 6 -42.49 -34.14 -19.28
C LEU A 6 -42.63 -32.62 -19.51
N LYS A 7 -43.86 -32.12 -19.71
CA LYS A 7 -44.12 -30.68 -19.83
C LYS A 7 -43.74 -29.88 -18.58
N ARG A 8 -43.96 -30.45 -17.38
CA ARG A 8 -43.57 -29.83 -16.11
C ARG A 8 -42.05 -29.78 -15.93
N ILE A 9 -41.34 -30.84 -16.29
CA ILE A 9 -39.87 -30.88 -16.21
C ILE A 9 -39.25 -29.89 -17.19
N VAL A 10 -39.74 -29.83 -18.44
CA VAL A 10 -39.27 -28.86 -19.44
C VAL A 10 -39.55 -27.42 -18.99
N ALA A 11 -40.73 -27.14 -18.43
CA ALA A 11 -41.05 -25.83 -17.90
C ALA A 11 -40.16 -25.42 -16.70
N LEU A 12 -39.86 -26.36 -15.78
CA LEU A 12 -38.94 -26.12 -14.66
C LEU A 12 -37.50 -25.88 -15.14
N VAL A 13 -37.02 -26.66 -16.11
CA VAL A 13 -35.67 -26.49 -16.67
C VAL A 13 -35.54 -25.15 -17.41
N LEU A 14 -36.55 -24.76 -18.20
CA LEU A 14 -36.57 -23.45 -18.87
C LEU A 14 -36.64 -22.29 -17.87
N LEU A 15 -37.41 -22.43 -16.79
CA LEU A 15 -37.50 -21.42 -15.73
C LEU A 15 -36.17 -21.29 -14.97
N CYS A 16 -35.51 -22.40 -14.65
CA CYS A 16 -34.19 -22.40 -14.00
C CYS A 16 -33.09 -21.83 -14.91
N LEU A 17 -33.11 -22.12 -16.21
CA LEU A 17 -32.17 -21.53 -17.19
C LEU A 17 -32.37 -20.01 -17.32
N ALA A 18 -33.62 -19.54 -17.32
CA ALA A 18 -33.92 -18.11 -17.35
C ALA A 18 -33.45 -17.40 -16.06
N LEU A 19 -33.65 -18.03 -14.89
CA LEU A 19 -33.17 -17.51 -13.60
C LEU A 19 -31.64 -17.46 -13.53
N PHE A 20 -30.94 -18.49 -14.04
CA PHE A 20 -29.47 -18.49 -14.09
C PHE A 20 -28.92 -17.41 -15.01
N ALA A 21 -29.55 -17.19 -16.18
CA ALA A 21 -29.12 -16.14 -17.12
C ALA A 21 -29.23 -14.73 -16.51
N THR A 22 -30.20 -14.49 -15.63
CA THR A 22 -30.35 -13.19 -14.95
C THR A 22 -29.31 -12.91 -13.86
N GLN A 23 -28.68 -13.95 -13.30
CA GLN A 23 -27.64 -13.75 -12.28
C GLN A 23 -26.23 -13.52 -12.87
N VAL A 24 -25.98 -13.96 -14.10
CA VAL A 24 -24.65 -13.81 -14.74
C VAL A 24 -24.42 -12.39 -15.28
N ALA A 25 -25.48 -11.63 -15.60
CA ALA A 25 -25.35 -10.27 -16.13
C ALA A 25 -25.05 -9.19 -15.06
N ALA A 26 -25.10 -9.53 -13.76
CA ALA A 26 -25.11 -8.55 -12.67
C ALA A 26 -23.81 -8.47 -11.84
N GLN A 27 -22.70 -9.08 -12.28
CA GLN A 27 -21.42 -8.99 -11.57
C GLN A 27 -20.26 -8.57 -12.47
N GLU A 28 -20.36 -7.40 -13.09
CA GLU A 28 -19.22 -6.50 -13.19
C GLU A 28 -19.57 -5.26 -12.37
N GLN A 29 -19.06 -5.20 -11.13
CA GLN A 29 -19.05 -3.94 -10.40
C GLN A 29 -18.22 -2.96 -11.23
N PRO A 30 -18.77 -1.80 -11.64
CA PRO A 30 -18.00 -0.81 -12.39
C PRO A 30 -16.87 -0.34 -11.49
N GLN A 31 -15.64 -0.75 -11.82
CA GLN A 31 -14.44 -0.32 -11.13
C GLN A 31 -14.43 1.21 -11.12
N ALA A 32 -14.50 1.81 -9.93
CA ALA A 32 -14.52 3.26 -9.77
C ALA A 32 -13.38 3.85 -10.61
N LYS A 33 -13.74 4.68 -11.61
CA LYS A 33 -12.80 5.24 -12.58
C LYS A 33 -11.68 5.93 -11.81
N LYS A 34 -10.45 5.39 -11.83
CA LYS A 34 -9.32 5.96 -11.10
C LYS A 34 -9.18 7.43 -11.51
N ARG A 35 -9.30 8.32 -10.53
CA ARG A 35 -9.18 9.76 -10.74
C ARG A 35 -7.69 10.09 -10.76
N CYS A 36 -7.14 10.40 -11.93
CA CYS A 36 -5.77 10.89 -12.06
C CYS A 36 -5.80 12.29 -12.67
N LEU A 37 -5.52 13.29 -11.83
CA LEU A 37 -5.60 14.71 -12.17
C LEU A 37 -4.48 15.20 -13.09
N THR A 38 -3.40 14.42 -13.27
CA THR A 38 -2.26 14.81 -14.10
C THR A 38 -1.91 13.79 -15.16
N GLU A 39 -1.65 12.53 -14.80
CA GLU A 39 -1.33 11.49 -15.80
C GLU A 39 -1.81 10.11 -15.36
N CYS A 40 -2.63 9.46 -16.20
CA CYS A 40 -3.23 8.16 -15.88
C CYS A 40 -2.42 6.92 -16.32
N LYS A 41 -1.17 7.07 -16.78
CA LYS A 41 -0.34 5.89 -17.11
C LYS A 41 0.03 5.13 -15.83
N PRO A 42 -0.24 3.81 -15.74
CA PRO A 42 0.13 2.99 -14.60
C PRO A 42 1.62 3.12 -14.26
N ARG A 43 1.92 3.34 -12.99
CA ARG A 43 3.29 3.44 -12.46
C ARG A 43 3.38 3.03 -10.98
N MET A 44 4.57 2.64 -10.55
CA MET A 44 4.90 2.50 -9.13
C MET A 44 5.15 3.88 -8.54
N GLY A 45 4.54 4.18 -7.40
CA GLY A 45 4.85 5.34 -6.59
C GLY A 45 5.99 5.02 -5.65
N ILE A 46 7.01 5.86 -5.61
CA ILE A 46 8.12 5.76 -4.66
C ILE A 46 8.14 7.05 -3.84
N VAL A 47 8.02 6.91 -2.52
CA VAL A 47 8.03 8.02 -1.56
C VAL A 47 9.27 7.90 -0.67
N SER A 48 9.92 9.04 -0.43
CA SER A 48 11.07 9.18 0.47
C SER A 48 10.95 10.48 1.25
N ALA A 49 11.50 10.57 2.46
CA ALA A 49 11.33 11.76 3.28
C ALA A 49 12.26 12.90 2.85
N PHE A 50 13.52 12.63 2.54
CA PHE A 50 14.49 13.66 2.18
C PHE A 50 15.51 13.20 1.11
N GLY A 51 16.29 14.15 0.58
CA GLY A 51 17.11 13.98 -0.62
C GLY A 51 18.00 12.75 -0.63
N SER A 52 18.82 12.53 0.40
CA SER A 52 19.76 11.41 0.41
C SER A 52 19.10 10.02 0.35
N GLU A 53 17.82 9.90 0.71
CA GLU A 53 17.07 8.65 0.59
C GLU A 53 16.60 8.37 -0.85
N ALA A 54 16.49 9.42 -1.68
CA ALA A 54 15.98 9.36 -3.05
C ALA A 54 17.03 9.70 -4.12
N ASP A 55 18.17 10.28 -3.76
CA ASP A 55 19.15 10.80 -4.72
C ASP A 55 19.59 9.74 -5.73
N ILE A 56 19.87 8.52 -5.28
CA ILE A 56 20.24 7.40 -6.15
C ILE A 56 19.07 6.98 -7.04
N LEU A 57 17.86 6.87 -6.48
CA LEU A 57 16.65 6.51 -7.23
C LEU A 57 16.37 7.52 -8.34
N LEU A 58 16.48 8.81 -8.01
CA LEU A 58 16.36 9.89 -8.97
C LEU A 58 17.48 9.80 -9.99
N ALA A 59 18.75 9.67 -9.60
CA ALA A 59 19.89 9.58 -10.52
C ALA A 59 19.74 8.44 -11.54
N GLU A 60 19.29 7.26 -11.10
CA GLU A 60 19.08 6.10 -11.96
C GLU A 60 17.79 6.14 -12.80
N THR A 61 16.85 7.03 -12.46
CA THR A 61 15.61 7.17 -13.24
C THR A 61 15.90 7.79 -14.60
N THR A 62 15.47 7.14 -15.66
CA THR A 62 15.59 7.61 -17.04
C THR A 62 14.29 8.21 -17.55
N ARG A 63 14.32 8.91 -18.70
CA ARG A 63 13.13 9.55 -19.31
C ARG A 63 12.36 10.44 -18.33
N LYS A 64 13.10 11.19 -17.49
CA LYS A 64 12.53 11.99 -16.41
C LYS A 64 11.59 13.07 -16.93
N ARG A 65 10.46 13.23 -16.27
CA ARG A 65 9.58 14.40 -16.40
C ARG A 65 9.10 14.82 -15.02
N GLU A 66 9.32 16.09 -14.70
CA GLU A 66 8.92 16.68 -13.43
C GLU A 66 7.55 17.33 -13.52
N TYR A 67 6.78 17.19 -12.44
CA TYR A 67 5.50 17.84 -12.24
C TYR A 67 5.52 18.58 -10.92
N ARG A 68 5.18 19.86 -10.93
CA ARG A 68 5.02 20.66 -9.71
C ARG A 68 3.55 20.66 -9.29
N ILE A 69 3.25 20.04 -8.16
CA ILE A 69 1.89 19.94 -7.62
C ILE A 69 1.94 20.43 -6.18
N ASN A 70 1.18 21.49 -5.88
CA ASN A 70 1.16 22.14 -4.57
C ASN A 70 2.56 22.44 -4.01
N GLY A 71 3.48 22.92 -4.86
CA GLY A 71 4.87 23.21 -4.50
C GLY A 71 5.82 22.01 -4.47
N ASN A 72 5.33 20.78 -4.53
CA ASN A 72 6.13 19.56 -4.47
C ASN A 72 6.50 19.06 -5.87
N VAL A 73 7.70 18.49 -6.01
CA VAL A 73 8.20 17.96 -7.29
C VAL A 73 7.98 16.46 -7.36
N PHE A 74 7.18 16.04 -8.33
CA PHE A 74 6.94 14.64 -8.66
C PHE A 74 7.72 14.29 -9.93
N THR A 75 8.72 13.43 -9.79
CA THR A 75 9.60 13.02 -10.88
C THR A 75 9.14 11.69 -11.44
N THR A 76 8.55 11.74 -12.63
CA THR A 76 8.12 10.55 -13.36
C THR A 76 9.23 10.07 -14.28
N GLY A 77 9.28 8.77 -14.58
CA GLY A 77 10.26 8.23 -15.51
C GLY A 77 10.27 6.71 -15.52
N GLU A 78 11.41 6.15 -15.86
CA GLU A 78 11.63 4.71 -15.83
C GLU A 78 12.87 4.33 -15.03
N LEU A 79 12.68 3.45 -14.06
CA LEU A 79 13.72 2.90 -13.21
C LEU A 79 13.78 1.39 -13.43
N ARG A 80 14.92 0.89 -13.92
CA ARG A 80 15.13 -0.53 -14.24
C ARG A 80 14.01 -1.12 -15.14
N GLY A 81 13.53 -0.33 -16.11
CA GLY A 81 12.45 -0.70 -17.03
C GLY A 81 11.03 -0.55 -16.48
N ASN A 82 10.88 -0.17 -15.20
CA ASN A 82 9.58 0.04 -14.56
C ASN A 82 9.20 1.52 -14.59
N ARG A 83 7.95 1.82 -14.93
CA ARG A 83 7.43 3.19 -14.84
C ARG A 83 7.29 3.58 -13.38
N VAL A 84 7.92 4.68 -13.00
CA VAL A 84 7.92 5.19 -11.63
C VAL A 84 7.47 6.64 -11.56
N VAL A 85 7.00 7.04 -10.39
CA VAL A 85 6.92 8.42 -9.94
C VAL A 85 7.57 8.50 -8.57
N VAL A 86 8.63 9.28 -8.46
CA VAL A 86 9.40 9.49 -7.23
C VAL A 86 9.05 10.86 -6.68
N VAL A 87 8.76 10.94 -5.38
CA VAL A 87 8.47 12.21 -4.69
C VAL A 87 9.11 12.24 -3.31
N LEU A 88 9.62 13.41 -2.93
CA LEU A 88 10.04 13.69 -1.57
C LEU A 88 8.86 14.20 -0.75
N THR A 89 8.56 13.56 0.36
CA THR A 89 7.44 13.95 1.24
C THR A 89 7.81 15.04 2.22
N GLY A 90 9.09 15.14 2.61
CA GLY A 90 9.50 15.86 3.81
C GLY A 90 9.36 14.99 5.06
N VAL A 91 9.93 15.46 6.17
CA VAL A 91 9.91 14.77 7.47
C VAL A 91 8.68 15.21 8.26
N SER A 92 7.64 14.37 8.29
CA SER A 92 6.60 14.25 9.31
C SER A 92 5.54 13.24 8.83
N ILE A 93 4.64 12.80 9.70
CA ILE A 93 3.54 11.92 9.29
C ILE A 93 2.48 12.67 8.48
N GLU A 94 2.24 13.94 8.78
CA GLU A 94 1.31 14.80 8.07
C GLU A 94 1.79 15.05 6.65
N ASN A 95 3.08 15.37 6.48
CA ASN A 95 3.73 15.55 5.19
C ASN A 95 3.69 14.26 4.36
N ALA A 96 4.08 13.13 4.94
CA ALA A 96 3.98 11.83 4.28
C ALA A 96 2.55 11.52 3.82
N THR A 97 1.55 11.80 4.67
CA THR A 97 0.13 11.58 4.36
C THR A 97 -0.33 12.48 3.21
N MET A 98 -0.12 13.79 3.31
CA MET A 98 -0.60 14.76 2.33
C MET A 98 0.04 14.54 0.96
N ILE A 99 1.36 14.32 0.92
CA ILE A 99 2.07 14.14 -0.36
C ILE A 99 1.76 12.79 -1.00
N THR A 100 1.60 11.74 -0.21
CA THR A 100 1.15 10.43 -0.73
C THR A 100 -0.27 10.51 -1.27
N GLN A 101 -1.17 11.26 -0.63
CA GLN A 101 -2.51 11.46 -1.16
C GLN A 101 -2.48 12.22 -2.49
N LEU A 102 -1.70 13.31 -2.58
CA LEU A 102 -1.49 14.03 -3.84
C LEU A 102 -0.92 13.13 -4.93
N LEU A 103 0.00 12.24 -4.58
CA LEU A 103 0.55 11.25 -5.50
C LEU A 103 -0.55 10.36 -6.11
N ILE A 104 -1.42 9.82 -5.26
CA ILE A 104 -2.51 8.92 -5.65
C ILE A 104 -3.57 9.66 -6.47
N ASP A 105 -3.88 10.91 -6.11
CA ASP A 105 -4.87 11.73 -6.82
C ASP A 105 -4.41 12.17 -8.21
N HIS A 106 -3.10 12.40 -8.39
CA HIS A 106 -2.56 12.92 -9.65
C HIS A 106 -2.11 11.83 -10.62
N PHE A 107 -1.71 10.66 -10.12
CA PHE A 107 -1.12 9.59 -10.91
C PHE A 107 -1.81 8.24 -10.70
N ASN A 108 -1.85 7.41 -11.73
CA ASN A 108 -2.35 6.03 -11.61
C ASN A 108 -1.31 5.12 -10.92
N VAL A 109 -1.26 5.22 -9.59
CA VAL A 109 -0.42 4.36 -8.75
C VAL A 109 -1.07 3.00 -8.56
N HIS A 110 -0.29 1.93 -8.72
CA HIS A 110 -0.72 0.54 -8.47
C HIS A 110 0.11 -0.16 -7.39
N HIS A 111 1.34 0.31 -7.15
CA HIS A 111 2.17 -0.07 -6.01
C HIS A 111 2.76 1.20 -5.40
N LEU A 112 2.82 1.25 -4.07
CA LEU A 112 3.47 2.32 -3.32
C LEU A 112 4.65 1.72 -2.56
N LEU A 113 5.84 2.27 -2.76
CA LEU A 113 7.07 1.90 -2.07
C LEU A 113 7.55 3.07 -1.24
N LEU A 114 7.81 2.84 0.04
CA LEU A 114 8.57 3.75 0.89
C LEU A 114 10.04 3.34 0.84
N SER A 115 10.92 4.29 0.52
CA SER A 115 12.38 4.11 0.59
C SER A 115 12.95 5.14 1.56
N GLY A 116 13.61 4.67 2.62
CA GLY A 116 14.19 5.53 3.63
C GLY A 116 15.03 4.78 4.65
N ILE A 117 15.55 5.50 5.63
CA ILE A 117 16.31 4.95 6.76
C ILE A 117 15.42 4.81 8.01
N ALA A 118 15.82 3.93 8.92
CA ALA A 118 15.13 3.74 10.20
C ALA A 118 16.12 3.54 11.35
N GLY A 119 15.69 3.86 12.57
CA GLY A 119 16.37 3.47 13.79
C GLY A 119 16.04 2.02 14.16
N GLY A 120 17.06 1.21 14.42
CA GLY A 120 16.88 -0.19 14.83
C GLY A 120 16.57 -0.30 16.33
N VAL A 121 15.53 -1.08 16.66
CA VAL A 121 15.21 -1.48 18.04
C VAL A 121 15.52 -2.96 18.32
N ASP A 122 15.72 -3.74 17.26
CA ASP A 122 16.14 -5.14 17.33
C ASP A 122 17.68 -5.18 17.49
N PRO A 123 18.20 -5.70 18.63
CA PRO A 123 19.63 -5.73 18.91
C PRO A 123 20.43 -6.61 17.94
N ASP A 124 19.77 -7.52 17.22
CA ASP A 124 20.42 -8.39 16.24
C ASP A 124 20.65 -7.67 14.90
N LYS A 125 20.08 -6.46 14.71
CA LYS A 125 20.25 -5.66 13.48
C LYS A 125 21.37 -4.65 13.59
N LYS A 126 22.12 -4.50 12.49
CA LYS A 126 23.29 -3.62 12.39
C LYS A 126 23.05 -2.48 11.40
N VAL A 127 23.87 -1.43 11.53
CA VAL A 127 23.87 -0.31 10.58
C VAL A 127 24.14 -0.85 9.17
N GLY A 128 23.25 -0.51 8.24
CA GLY A 128 23.30 -0.97 6.85
C GLY A 128 22.42 -2.18 6.54
N ASP A 129 21.87 -2.86 7.55
CA ASP A 129 20.91 -3.93 7.33
C ASP A 129 19.62 -3.38 6.70
N VAL A 130 19.09 -4.09 5.71
CA VAL A 130 17.83 -3.76 5.03
C VAL A 130 16.69 -4.54 5.66
N VAL A 131 15.61 -3.85 6.00
CA VAL A 131 14.41 -4.46 6.63
C VAL A 131 13.19 -4.19 5.76
N ILE A 132 12.37 -5.22 5.57
CA ILE A 132 11.05 -5.11 4.96
C ILE A 132 10.03 -5.41 6.06
N PRO A 133 9.24 -4.41 6.50
CA PRO A 133 8.27 -4.63 7.56
C PRO A 133 7.06 -5.43 7.05
N GLU A 134 6.62 -6.42 7.82
CA GLU A 134 5.36 -7.13 7.56
C GLU A 134 4.15 -6.26 7.91
N ARG A 135 4.28 -5.44 8.98
CA ARG A 135 3.22 -4.56 9.50
C ARG A 135 3.82 -3.24 9.99
N TRP A 136 3.00 -2.19 9.95
CA TRP A 136 3.30 -0.88 10.51
C TRP A 136 2.49 -0.65 11.77
N ALA A 137 3.10 -0.03 12.78
CA ALA A 137 2.43 0.46 13.97
C ALA A 137 2.73 1.95 14.13
N GLN A 138 1.77 2.72 14.64
CA GLN A 138 1.94 4.13 14.99
C GLN A 138 2.01 4.25 16.52
N PRO A 139 3.23 4.24 17.12
CA PRO A 139 3.36 4.27 18.58
C PRO A 139 3.13 5.65 19.19
N LEU A 140 3.04 6.71 18.36
CA LEU A 140 2.83 8.09 18.81
C LEU A 140 1.34 8.45 18.94
N GLU A 141 0.53 7.51 19.43
CA GLU A 141 -0.82 7.84 19.86
C GLU A 141 -0.73 8.83 21.03
N VAL A 142 -1.36 10.00 20.88
CA VAL A 142 -1.57 10.93 21.99
C VAL A 142 -2.47 10.21 22.99
N TYR A 143 -1.90 9.81 24.11
CA TYR A 143 -2.67 9.19 25.19
C TYR A 143 -3.52 10.25 25.88
N PHE A 144 -4.81 10.30 25.52
CA PHE A 144 -5.81 11.06 26.26
C PHE A 144 -6.32 10.21 27.42
N ASN A 145 -5.84 10.51 28.63
CA ASN A 145 -6.34 9.90 29.84
C ASN A 145 -7.36 10.82 30.53
N GLY A 146 -8.37 10.22 31.16
CA GLY A 146 -9.29 10.94 32.03
C GLY A 146 -8.71 11.26 33.40
N ASP A 147 -7.49 10.79 33.69
CA ASP A 147 -6.80 10.99 34.95
C ASP A 147 -5.33 11.46 34.75
N SER A 148 -4.65 11.75 35.85
CA SER A 148 -3.26 12.24 35.87
C SER A 148 -2.20 11.12 35.80
N ASN A 149 -2.59 9.86 35.66
CA ASN A 149 -1.66 8.75 35.55
C ASN A 149 -1.06 8.73 34.15
N VAL A 150 0.27 8.77 34.09
CA VAL A 150 1.01 8.50 32.86
C VAL A 150 1.01 7.01 32.58
N PRO A 151 0.79 6.57 31.33
CA PRO A 151 0.88 5.17 30.97
C PRO A 151 2.32 4.71 31.24
N SER A 152 2.45 3.65 32.03
CA SER A 152 3.75 3.03 32.28
C SER A 152 4.14 2.15 31.09
N PRO A 153 5.43 2.07 30.72
CA PRO A 153 5.89 1.10 29.73
C PRO A 153 5.40 -0.29 30.13
N CYS A 154 4.76 -0.98 29.19
CA CYS A 154 4.41 -2.38 29.39
C CYS A 154 5.59 -3.25 28.96
N GLY A 155 5.83 -4.35 29.68
CA GLY A 155 6.92 -5.29 29.38
C GLY A 155 8.32 -4.80 29.81
N THR A 156 9.33 -5.59 29.46
CA THR A 156 10.75 -5.26 29.64
C THR A 156 11.32 -4.55 28.39
N PRO A 157 12.44 -3.81 28.46
CA PRO A 157 13.06 -3.21 27.28
C PRO A 157 13.27 -4.25 26.15
N GLY A 158 12.75 -3.96 24.96
CA GLY A 158 12.80 -4.86 23.79
C GLY A 158 11.64 -5.85 23.67
N ASP A 159 10.78 -5.98 24.70
CA ASP A 159 9.56 -6.77 24.64
C ASP A 159 8.37 -5.90 24.20
N LEU A 160 7.81 -6.22 23.02
CA LEU A 160 6.66 -5.53 22.44
C LEU A 160 5.36 -6.34 22.52
N THR A 161 5.38 -7.51 23.19
CA THR A 161 4.23 -8.42 23.23
C THR A 161 3.01 -7.83 23.93
N CYS A 162 3.23 -6.95 24.91
CA CYS A 162 2.16 -6.23 25.59
C CYS A 162 1.38 -5.26 24.68
N LEU A 163 1.96 -4.88 23.53
CA LEU A 163 1.30 -4.10 22.48
C LEU A 163 0.66 -5.01 21.41
N GLY A 164 0.67 -6.33 21.61
CA GLY A 164 0.27 -7.30 20.58
C GLY A 164 1.24 -7.35 19.38
N LEU A 165 2.46 -6.84 19.55
CA LEU A 165 3.48 -6.76 18.51
C LEU A 165 4.62 -7.75 18.78
N LYS A 166 5.35 -8.10 17.73
CA LYS A 166 6.57 -8.91 17.82
C LYS A 166 7.63 -8.32 16.89
N LEU A 167 8.88 -8.29 17.35
CA LEU A 167 10.01 -7.94 16.49
C LEU A 167 10.16 -8.98 15.38
N SER A 168 10.46 -8.50 14.18
CA SER A 168 10.60 -9.36 13.00
C SER A 168 11.86 -10.23 13.11
N THR A 169 11.69 -11.49 13.50
CA THR A 169 12.78 -12.48 13.49
C THR A 169 13.02 -13.00 12.07
N PHE A 170 13.73 -12.25 11.24
CA PHE A 170 14.23 -12.79 9.97
C PHE A 170 15.52 -13.55 10.24
N THR A 171 15.44 -14.88 10.27
CA THR A 171 16.59 -15.74 9.96
C THR A 171 16.69 -15.81 8.44
N SER A 172 17.80 -15.38 7.89
CA SER A 172 18.11 -15.53 6.47
C SER A 172 18.27 -17.02 6.14
N THR A 173 17.18 -17.75 5.95
CA THR A 173 17.20 -18.96 5.14
C THR A 173 17.04 -18.53 3.69
N PRO A 174 18.05 -18.74 2.83
CA PRO A 174 17.89 -18.47 1.42
C PRO A 174 16.89 -19.48 0.86
N ASN A 175 15.77 -18.96 0.35
CA ASN A 175 14.71 -19.67 -0.38
C ASN A 175 13.82 -20.63 0.45
N SER A 176 12.56 -20.26 0.60
CA SER A 176 11.46 -21.20 0.49
C SER A 176 10.27 -20.46 -0.11
N ASP A 177 10.00 -20.83 -1.37
CA ASP A 177 8.87 -20.52 -2.28
C ASP A 177 7.61 -19.87 -1.69
#